data_AF-A0A699RWB9-F1
#
_entry.id   AF-A0A699RWB9-F1
#
_cell.length_a   1.000
_cell.length_b   1.000
_cell.length_c   1.000
_cell.angle_alpha   90.00
_cell.angle_beta   90.00
_cell.angle_gamma   90.00
#
_symmetry.space_group_name_H-M   'P 1'
#
loop_
_entity.id
_entity.type
_entity.pdbx_description
1 polymer ?
#
loop_
_entity_poly.entity_id
_entity_poly.type
_entity_poly.pdbx_seq_one_letter_code
_entity_poly.pdbx_strand_id
1 'polypeptide(L)'
;MLLNDLSYIPPNNEHDEPTQGDISKTSNELTQATCNEFEELYASANEKLYPGCDYVTRLDFMAKFTYFKVKGKLTDSIFNEMFEFFQNVFSISKGYKLPPSYYTINKTFKTIGLGYESIHACEHDYCLFRGDDNKYLDFCPVCNTSRWKDSNTPWKKVPKKVLRYFSIIPRLQRLYKSSHTTKEMIWHATGKCMEPGKMQHPVDGRAWKNIDTKYPDFAKEPRNVRLGLAADGFNPFGNLSQASACGR
;
A
#
# COMPACT_ATOMS: atom_id res chain seq x y z
N MET A 1 2.10 -5.56 -7.41
CA MET A 1 1.08 -5.88 -6.39
C MET A 1 0.36 -7.10 -6.90
N LEU A 2 0.66 -8.26 -6.32
CA LEU A 2 0.06 -9.51 -6.76
C LEU A 2 -1.37 -9.56 -6.22
N LEU A 3 -2.31 -9.98 -7.06
CA LEU A 3 -3.74 -10.11 -6.75
C LEU A 3 -4.05 -11.12 -5.62
N ASN A 4 -3.03 -11.78 -5.07
CA ASN A 4 -3.20 -12.89 -4.13
C ASN A 4 -3.53 -12.43 -2.70
N ASP A 5 -3.34 -11.15 -2.37
CA ASP A 5 -3.70 -10.60 -1.05
C ASP A 5 -5.22 -10.29 -0.92
N LEU A 6 -6.02 -10.55 -1.96
CA LEU A 6 -7.46 -10.20 -2.01
C LEU A 6 -8.41 -11.40 -1.92
N SER A 7 -7.94 -12.65 -1.83
CA SER A 7 -8.79 -13.83 -2.03
C SER A 7 -9.03 -14.73 -0.81
N TYR A 8 -9.15 -14.17 0.40
CA TYR A 8 -9.62 -14.98 1.54
C TYR A 8 -10.59 -14.21 2.44
N ILE A 9 -11.88 -14.56 2.33
CA ILE A 9 -12.96 -14.14 3.23
C ILE A 9 -13.71 -15.42 3.67
N PRO A 10 -13.53 -15.91 4.91
CA PRO A 10 -14.45 -16.87 5.51
C PRO A 10 -15.62 -16.13 6.19
N PRO A 11 -16.79 -16.77 6.35
CA PRO A 11 -18.03 -16.12 6.80
C PRO A 11 -17.98 -15.68 8.26
N ASN A 12 -18.60 -14.52 8.54
CA ASN A 12 -18.73 -13.89 9.85
C ASN A 12 -19.54 -14.73 10.84
N ASN A 13 -19.13 -14.72 12.11
CA ASN A 13 -20.02 -14.89 13.27
C ASN A 13 -19.76 -13.74 14.25
N GLU A 14 -20.86 -13.23 14.83
CA GLU A 14 -21.00 -11.99 15.57
C GLU A 14 -20.45 -12.00 17.01
N HIS A 15 -20.36 -10.76 17.53
CA HIS A 15 -20.22 -10.31 18.93
C HIS A 15 -18.80 -10.20 19.51
N ASP A 16 -18.35 -8.95 19.70
CA ASP A 16 -18.19 -8.34 21.03
C ASP A 16 -17.63 -6.88 20.93
N GLU A 17 -18.28 -5.93 21.61
CA GLU A 17 -17.81 -4.56 21.86
C GLU A 17 -16.71 -4.53 22.94
N PRO A 18 -15.82 -3.53 22.94
CA PRO A 18 -15.74 -2.71 24.17
C PRO A 18 -15.43 -1.21 24.00
N THR A 19 -16.24 -0.44 24.72
CA THR A 19 -15.98 0.68 25.64
C THR A 19 -14.85 1.70 25.39
N GLN A 20 -15.28 2.96 25.31
CA GLN A 20 -14.57 4.21 25.12
C GLN A 20 -13.73 4.63 26.35
N GLY A 21 -12.47 5.03 26.12
CA GLY A 21 -11.61 5.73 27.07
C GLY A 21 -10.93 6.92 26.38
N ASP A 22 -11.21 8.12 26.87
CA ASP A 22 -10.77 9.45 26.39
C ASP A 22 -9.24 9.63 26.44
N ILE A 23 -8.63 10.27 25.42
CA ILE A 23 -7.47 11.21 25.51
C ILE A 23 -7.25 11.96 24.16
N SER A 24 -7.04 13.28 24.31
CA SER A 24 -6.47 14.33 23.42
C SER A 24 -7.23 14.80 22.16
N LYS A 25 -8.14 15.77 22.38
CA LYS A 25 -9.01 16.46 21.41
C LYS A 25 -8.35 17.48 20.45
N THR A 26 -7.10 17.33 20.03
CA THR A 26 -6.49 18.34 19.12
C THR A 26 -5.71 17.75 17.94
N SER A 27 -5.29 16.48 18.01
CA SER A 27 -4.87 15.70 16.83
C SER A 27 -6.03 14.97 16.16
N ASN A 28 -7.12 14.73 16.91
CA ASN A 28 -8.13 13.74 16.56
C ASN A 28 -9.01 14.16 15.36
N GLU A 29 -9.32 15.44 15.18
CA GLU A 29 -10.26 15.89 14.13
C GLU A 29 -9.71 15.70 12.70
N LEU A 30 -8.43 16.00 12.47
CA LEU A 30 -7.78 15.81 11.15
C LEU A 30 -7.67 14.31 10.80
N THR A 31 -7.40 13.47 11.80
CA THR A 31 -7.38 12.00 11.67
C THR A 31 -8.77 11.38 11.53
N GLN A 32 -9.80 11.93 12.17
CA GLN A 32 -11.16 11.37 12.07
C GLN A 32 -11.76 11.61 10.69
N ALA A 33 -11.63 12.83 10.16
CA ALA A 33 -12.13 13.15 8.82
C ALA A 33 -11.46 12.29 7.73
N THR A 34 -10.14 12.10 7.83
CA THR A 34 -9.39 11.22 6.91
C THR A 34 -9.68 9.73 7.11
N CYS A 35 -9.98 9.29 8.35
CA CYS A 35 -10.44 7.93 8.61
C CYS A 35 -11.82 7.66 7.99
N ASN A 36 -12.75 8.61 8.10
CA ASN A 36 -14.10 8.51 7.55
C ASN A 36 -14.06 8.47 6.01
N GLU A 37 -13.27 9.35 5.38
CA GLU A 37 -13.11 9.35 3.91
C GLU A 37 -12.54 8.01 3.39
N PHE A 38 -11.56 7.44 4.10
CA PHE A 38 -11.01 6.13 3.75
C PHE A 38 -12.08 5.03 3.84
N GLU A 39 -12.87 5.01 4.91
CA GLU A 39 -13.88 3.97 5.16
C GLU A 39 -15.01 4.03 4.14
N GLU A 40 -15.51 5.23 3.83
CA GLU A 40 -16.52 5.44 2.80
C GLU A 40 -16.01 5.01 1.42
N LEU A 41 -14.78 5.39 1.04
CA LEU A 41 -14.20 5.02 -0.24
C LEU A 41 -13.87 3.54 -0.32
N TYR A 42 -13.40 2.93 0.77
CA TYR A 42 -13.14 1.50 0.82
C TYR A 42 -14.44 0.70 0.72
N ALA A 43 -15.49 1.11 1.43
CA ALA A 43 -16.82 0.51 1.30
C ALA A 43 -17.34 0.66 -0.12
N SER A 44 -17.29 1.87 -0.70
CA SER A 44 -17.72 2.15 -2.08
C SER A 44 -16.92 1.39 -3.13
N ALA A 45 -15.63 1.14 -2.90
CA ALA A 45 -14.80 0.34 -3.78
C ALA A 45 -15.16 -1.15 -3.71
N ASN A 46 -15.56 -1.66 -2.54
CA ASN A 46 -15.97 -3.06 -2.37
C ASN A 46 -17.44 -3.32 -2.73
N GLU A 47 -18.20 -2.30 -3.14
CA GLU A 47 -19.54 -2.50 -3.66
C GLU A 47 -19.55 -3.35 -4.92
N LYS A 48 -20.66 -4.04 -5.13
CA LYS A 48 -20.96 -4.75 -6.39
C LYS A 48 -20.89 -3.77 -7.56
N LEU A 49 -20.35 -4.23 -8.68
CA LEU A 49 -20.20 -3.39 -9.88
C LEU A 49 -21.54 -2.89 -10.42
N TYR A 50 -22.60 -3.68 -10.29
CA TYR A 50 -23.98 -3.33 -10.60
C TYR A 50 -24.93 -4.21 -9.76
N PRO A 51 -26.22 -3.86 -9.62
CA PRO A 51 -27.19 -4.68 -8.88
C PRO A 51 -27.25 -6.12 -9.43
N GLY A 52 -27.10 -7.10 -8.53
CA GLY A 52 -27.08 -8.53 -8.91
C GLY A 52 -25.72 -9.08 -9.34
N CYS A 53 -24.66 -8.27 -9.42
CA CYS A 53 -23.30 -8.77 -9.64
C CYS A 53 -22.71 -9.34 -8.34
N ASP A 54 -22.54 -10.65 -8.25
CA ASP A 54 -21.98 -11.34 -7.08
C ASP A 54 -20.51 -11.78 -7.27
N TYR A 55 -20.00 -11.70 -8.49
CA TYR A 55 -18.66 -12.20 -8.86
C TYR A 55 -17.59 -11.12 -9.03
N VAL A 56 -17.96 -9.83 -9.11
CA VAL A 56 -17.03 -8.70 -9.31
C VAL A 56 -17.44 -7.49 -8.46
N THR A 57 -16.51 -7.03 -7.63
CA THR A 57 -16.61 -5.72 -6.98
C THR A 57 -16.09 -4.61 -7.90
N ARG A 58 -16.44 -3.36 -7.58
CA ARG A 58 -15.88 -2.20 -8.26
C ARG A 58 -14.36 -2.15 -8.14
N LEU A 59 -13.79 -2.58 -7.01
CA LEU A 59 -12.35 -2.65 -6.77
C LEU A 59 -11.69 -3.70 -7.67
N ASP A 60 -12.27 -4.89 -7.81
CA ASP A 60 -11.77 -5.94 -8.70
C ASP A 60 -11.73 -5.46 -10.15
N PHE A 61 -12.80 -4.77 -10.57
CA PHE A 61 -12.88 -4.19 -11.89
C PHE A 61 -11.76 -3.16 -12.12
N MET A 62 -11.58 -2.21 -11.18
CA MET A 62 -10.51 -1.20 -11.24
C MET A 62 -9.11 -1.83 -11.31
N ALA A 63 -8.87 -2.86 -10.49
CA ALA A 63 -7.58 -3.56 -10.43
C ALA A 63 -7.29 -4.32 -11.73
N LYS A 64 -8.26 -5.07 -12.26
CA LYS A 64 -8.12 -5.81 -13.52
C LYS A 64 -7.91 -4.89 -14.72
N PHE A 65 -8.67 -3.80 -14.83
CA PHE A 65 -8.49 -2.83 -15.90
C PHE A 65 -7.11 -2.15 -15.85
N THR A 66 -6.67 -1.77 -14.66
CA THR A 66 -5.33 -1.19 -14.48
C THR A 66 -4.24 -2.20 -14.85
N TYR A 67 -4.42 -3.47 -14.50
CA TYR A 67 -3.53 -4.53 -14.94
C TYR A 67 -3.48 -4.65 -16.47
N PHE A 68 -4.62 -4.64 -17.16
CA PHE A 68 -4.64 -4.67 -18.63
C PHE A 68 -3.96 -3.47 -19.25
N LYS A 69 -4.17 -2.27 -18.71
CA LYS A 69 -3.47 -1.05 -19.14
C LYS A 69 -1.96 -1.24 -19.08
N VAL A 70 -1.44 -1.72 -17.96
CA VAL A 70 0.00 -1.91 -17.74
C VAL A 70 0.53 -3.02 -18.64
N LYS A 71 -0.15 -4.17 -18.69
CA LYS A 71 0.25 -5.32 -19.51
C LYS A 71 0.27 -4.98 -21.00
N GLY A 72 -0.75 -4.27 -21.48
CA GLY A 72 -0.88 -3.82 -22.87
C GLY A 72 -0.12 -2.55 -23.20
N LYS A 73 0.59 -1.94 -22.23
CA LYS A 73 1.30 -0.66 -22.39
C LYS A 73 0.42 0.46 -22.97
N LEU A 74 -0.87 0.46 -22.61
CA LEU A 74 -1.83 1.44 -23.11
C LEU A 74 -1.51 2.83 -22.55
N THR A 75 -1.60 3.85 -23.40
CA THR A 75 -1.51 5.24 -22.97
C THR A 75 -2.74 5.63 -22.15
N ASP A 76 -2.64 6.70 -21.36
CA ASP A 76 -3.78 7.19 -20.58
C ASP A 76 -4.93 7.67 -21.48
N SER A 77 -4.61 8.22 -22.66
CA SER A 77 -5.60 8.63 -23.67
C SER A 77 -6.43 7.46 -24.17
N ILE A 78 -5.75 6.44 -24.74
CA ILE A 78 -6.42 5.25 -25.29
C ILE A 78 -7.21 4.53 -24.21
N PHE A 79 -6.65 4.44 -23.00
CA PHE A 79 -7.36 3.83 -21.88
C PHE A 79 -8.66 4.59 -21.56
N ASN A 80 -8.62 5.92 -21.47
CA ASN A 80 -9.81 6.72 -21.16
C ASN A 80 -10.84 6.65 -22.29
N GLU A 81 -10.45 6.71 -23.56
CA GLU A 81 -11.36 6.57 -24.71
C GLU A 81 -12.08 5.20 -24.70
N MET A 82 -11.32 4.12 -24.47
CA MET A 82 -11.90 2.78 -24.30
C MET A 82 -12.85 2.75 -23.10
N PHE A 83 -12.50 3.42 -22.02
CA PHE A 83 -13.30 3.48 -20.80
C PHE A 83 -14.60 4.28 -20.98
N GLU A 84 -14.57 5.37 -21.74
CA GLU A 84 -15.75 6.14 -22.15
C GLU A 84 -16.70 5.28 -23.00
N PHE A 85 -16.17 4.50 -23.95
CA PHE A 85 -16.97 3.55 -24.70
C PHE A 85 -17.66 2.53 -23.79
N PHE A 86 -16.95 1.95 -22.82
CA PHE A 86 -17.55 1.04 -21.84
C PHE A 86 -18.65 1.71 -21.02
N GLN A 87 -18.47 2.97 -20.60
CA GLN A 87 -19.50 3.72 -19.88
C GLN A 87 -20.74 4.00 -20.74
N ASN A 88 -20.57 4.20 -22.05
CA ASN A 88 -21.70 4.39 -22.97
C ASN A 88 -22.52 3.10 -23.13
N VAL A 89 -21.85 1.95 -23.27
CA VAL A 89 -22.50 0.63 -23.40
C VAL A 89 -23.12 0.18 -22.06
N PHE A 90 -22.36 0.31 -20.98
CA PHE A 90 -22.73 -0.06 -19.61
C PHE A 90 -23.05 1.19 -18.79
N SER A 91 -24.16 1.83 -19.14
CA SER A 91 -24.53 3.13 -18.60
C SER A 91 -24.79 3.11 -17.09
N ILE A 92 -24.32 4.15 -16.39
CA ILE A 92 -24.56 4.37 -14.96
C ILE A 92 -26.06 4.44 -14.64
N SER A 93 -26.88 4.93 -15.58
CA SER A 93 -28.34 4.96 -15.46
C SER A 93 -28.98 3.58 -15.27
N LYS A 94 -28.29 2.51 -15.66
CA LYS A 94 -28.71 1.11 -15.44
C LYS A 94 -28.15 0.51 -14.14
N GLY A 95 -27.53 1.34 -13.29
CA GLY A 95 -26.98 0.94 -11.99
C GLY A 95 -25.51 0.50 -12.00
N TYR A 96 -24.79 0.66 -13.11
CA TYR A 96 -23.35 0.33 -13.17
C TYR A 96 -22.50 1.40 -12.46
N LYS A 97 -21.65 0.97 -11.54
CA LYS A 97 -20.78 1.83 -10.71
C LYS A 97 -19.36 1.93 -11.28
N LEU A 98 -19.25 2.28 -12.56
CA LEU A 98 -17.96 2.42 -13.24
C LEU A 98 -17.23 3.71 -12.81
N PRO A 99 -15.90 3.68 -12.54
CA PRO A 99 -15.12 4.88 -12.25
C PRO A 99 -14.98 5.78 -13.48
N PRO A 100 -15.06 7.12 -13.39
CA PRO A 100 -15.16 7.97 -14.59
C PRO A 100 -13.90 8.04 -15.46
N SER A 101 -12.71 7.75 -14.91
CA SER A 101 -11.44 7.86 -15.65
C SER A 101 -10.30 7.10 -14.98
N TYR A 102 -9.20 6.89 -15.71
CA TYR A 102 -7.96 6.33 -15.13
C TYR A 102 -7.41 7.16 -13.98
N TYR A 103 -7.51 8.49 -14.09
CA TYR A 103 -7.12 9.39 -13.01
C TYR A 103 -7.91 9.10 -11.73
N THR A 104 -9.23 8.90 -11.86
CA THR A 104 -10.10 8.62 -10.71
C THR A 104 -9.80 7.26 -10.11
N ILE A 105 -9.52 6.24 -10.94
CA ILE A 105 -9.04 4.92 -10.47
C ILE A 105 -7.77 5.07 -9.63
N ASN A 106 -6.77 5.78 -10.16
CA ASN A 106 -5.52 6.02 -9.44
C ASN A 106 -5.70 6.85 -8.17
N LYS A 107 -6.62 7.82 -8.18
CA LYS A 107 -6.97 8.60 -6.98
C LYS A 107 -7.60 7.68 -5.93
N THR A 108 -8.57 6.86 -6.31
CA THR A 108 -9.19 5.87 -5.40
C THR A 108 -8.12 4.95 -4.83
N PHE A 109 -7.23 4.39 -5.65
CA PHE A 109 -6.11 3.57 -5.17
C PHE A 109 -5.22 4.32 -4.18
N LYS A 110 -4.87 5.57 -4.44
CA LYS A 110 -4.10 6.38 -3.49
C LYS A 110 -4.83 6.55 -2.17
N THR A 111 -6.12 6.92 -2.20
CA THR A 111 -6.89 7.17 -0.98
C THR A 111 -7.10 5.90 -0.17
N ILE A 112 -7.38 4.76 -0.81
CA ILE A 112 -7.47 3.48 -0.10
C ILE A 112 -6.09 2.90 0.24
N GLY A 113 -4.98 3.64 0.04
CA GLY A 113 -3.61 3.30 0.43
C GLY A 113 -2.90 2.26 -0.47
N LEU A 114 -3.41 2.02 -1.67
CA LEU A 114 -2.79 1.22 -2.73
C LEU A 114 -1.90 2.05 -3.66
N GLY A 115 -1.86 3.37 -3.45
CA GLY A 115 -1.00 4.28 -4.17
C GLY A 115 0.47 4.21 -3.77
N TYR A 116 1.26 5.01 -4.47
CA TYR A 116 2.67 5.25 -4.18
C TYR A 116 2.99 6.72 -4.43
N GLU A 117 4.05 7.18 -3.77
CA GLU A 117 4.70 8.46 -3.98
C GLU A 117 5.88 8.26 -4.94
N SER A 118 6.00 9.13 -5.92
CA SER A 118 7.16 9.15 -6.82
C SER A 118 8.23 10.06 -6.23
N ILE A 119 9.37 9.48 -5.85
CA ILE A 119 10.53 10.20 -5.35
C ILE A 119 11.61 10.18 -6.42
N HIS A 120 12.16 11.34 -6.80
CA HIS A 120 13.25 11.34 -7.77
C HIS A 120 14.52 10.86 -7.06
N ALA A 121 15.33 10.05 -7.75
CA ALA A 121 16.58 9.53 -7.22
C ALA A 121 17.75 9.93 -8.12
N CYS A 122 18.94 10.02 -7.53
CA CYS A 122 20.19 10.09 -8.28
C CYS A 122 20.32 8.84 -9.15
N GLU A 123 20.87 9.02 -10.36
CA GLU A 123 21.15 7.92 -11.29
C GLU A 123 22.00 6.82 -10.63
N HIS A 124 22.99 7.23 -9.82
CA HIS A 124 23.91 6.38 -9.08
C HIS A 124 23.48 6.06 -7.63
N ASP A 125 22.21 6.29 -7.28
CA ASP A 125 21.63 5.96 -5.96
C ASP A 125 22.24 6.66 -4.73
N TYR A 126 23.08 7.69 -4.92
CA TYR A 126 23.68 8.44 -3.81
C TYR A 126 22.70 9.35 -3.05
N CYS A 127 21.61 9.81 -3.69
CA CYS A 127 20.66 10.69 -3.05
C CYS A 127 19.21 10.47 -3.53
N LEU A 128 18.27 10.78 -2.64
CA LEU A 128 16.86 10.96 -2.97
C LEU A 128 16.55 12.45 -2.96
N PHE A 129 15.94 12.97 -4.01
CA PHE A 129 15.48 14.37 -4.11
C PHE A 129 14.16 14.53 -3.35
N ARG A 130 14.23 14.38 -2.02
CA ARG A 130 13.13 14.41 -1.04
C ARG A 130 13.60 15.14 0.21
N GLY A 131 12.64 15.69 0.97
CA GLY A 131 12.93 16.42 2.21
C GLY A 131 13.42 17.83 1.90
N ASP A 132 13.47 18.67 2.92
CA ASP A 132 13.72 20.10 2.74
C ASP A 132 15.11 20.36 2.12
N ASP A 133 16.09 19.53 2.46
CA ASP A 133 17.48 19.67 2.00
C ASP A 133 17.66 19.37 0.51
N ASN A 134 16.93 18.39 -0.04
CA ASN A 134 17.20 17.85 -1.38
C ASN A 134 16.06 18.00 -2.39
N LYS A 135 14.84 18.36 -1.96
CA LYS A 135 13.64 18.41 -2.82
C LYS A 135 13.77 19.38 -4.00
N TYR A 136 14.43 20.51 -3.77
CA TYR A 136 14.58 21.60 -4.74
C TYR A 136 15.90 21.55 -5.52
N LEU A 137 16.75 20.56 -5.26
CA LEU A 137 18.01 20.41 -5.99
C LEU A 137 17.77 19.86 -7.40
N ASP A 138 18.50 20.44 -8.36
CA ASP A 138 18.57 19.97 -9.74
C ASP A 138 19.77 19.04 -9.98
N PHE A 139 20.76 19.03 -9.09
CA PHE A 139 21.96 18.19 -9.16
C PHE A 139 22.15 17.39 -7.87
N CYS A 140 22.69 16.18 -7.98
CA CYS A 140 23.01 15.36 -6.82
C CYS A 140 24.15 16.02 -6.02
N PRO A 141 24.00 16.24 -4.70
CA PRO A 141 25.04 16.88 -3.88
C PRO A 141 26.31 16.02 -3.72
N VAL A 142 26.24 14.71 -4.03
CA VAL A 142 27.36 13.77 -3.87
C VAL A 142 28.15 13.57 -5.16
N CYS A 143 27.47 13.26 -6.27
CA CYS A 143 28.13 12.94 -7.55
C CYS A 143 27.94 14.01 -8.63
N ASN A 144 27.29 15.13 -8.30
CA ASN A 144 27.04 16.27 -9.19
C ASN A 144 26.28 15.92 -10.50
N THR A 145 25.67 14.74 -10.60
CA THR A 145 24.86 14.38 -11.77
C THR A 145 23.53 15.11 -11.75
N SER A 146 23.06 15.55 -12.93
CA SER A 146 21.73 16.14 -13.09
C SER A 146 20.62 15.17 -12.68
N ARG A 147 19.61 15.70 -11.99
CA ARG A 147 18.33 15.05 -11.69
C ARG A 147 17.52 14.75 -12.95
N TRP A 148 17.69 15.56 -13.98
CA TRP A 148 16.87 15.58 -15.19
C TRP A 148 17.55 14.86 -16.34
N LYS A 149 16.75 14.24 -17.21
CA LYS A 149 17.21 13.72 -18.49
C LYS A 149 17.48 14.88 -19.44
N ASP A 150 18.51 14.74 -20.26
CA ASP A 150 18.75 15.65 -21.37
C ASP A 150 17.65 15.42 -22.42
N SER A 151 16.77 16.39 -22.59
CA SER A 151 15.66 16.33 -23.54
C SER A 151 15.80 17.43 -24.58
N ASN A 152 15.60 17.06 -25.86
CA ASN A 152 15.52 18.03 -26.96
C ASN A 152 14.32 18.99 -26.84
N THR A 153 13.43 18.77 -25.88
CA THR A 153 12.33 19.66 -25.51
C THR A 153 12.67 20.40 -24.21
N PRO A 154 13.03 21.70 -24.26
CA PRO A 154 13.48 22.47 -23.09
C PRO A 154 12.45 22.54 -21.95
N TRP A 155 11.16 22.38 -22.29
CA TRP A 155 10.04 22.64 -21.39
C TRP A 155 9.62 21.43 -20.54
N LYS A 156 10.14 20.23 -20.82
CA LYS A 156 9.69 19.00 -20.14
C LYS A 156 10.82 18.41 -19.29
N LYS A 157 10.89 18.86 -18.03
CA LYS A 157 11.80 18.28 -17.03
C LYS A 157 11.35 16.85 -16.66
N VAL A 158 12.04 15.85 -17.21
CA VAL A 158 11.81 14.43 -16.90
C VAL A 158 12.94 13.92 -16.00
N PRO A 159 12.65 13.35 -14.81
CA PRO A 159 13.71 12.84 -13.95
C PRO A 159 14.44 11.64 -14.57
N LYS A 160 15.74 11.51 -14.31
CA LYS A 160 16.54 10.37 -14.76
C LYS A 160 16.08 9.07 -14.12
N LYS A 161 15.87 9.08 -12.80
CA LYS A 161 15.47 7.92 -12.00
C LYS A 161 14.36 8.31 -11.02
N VAL A 162 13.37 7.42 -10.87
CA VAL A 162 12.24 7.60 -9.96
C VAL A 162 12.07 6.35 -9.11
N LEU A 163 12.17 6.52 -7.79
CA LEU A 163 11.81 5.54 -6.79
C LEU A 163 10.31 5.64 -6.49
N ARG A 164 9.62 4.50 -6.44
CA ARG A 164 8.23 4.44 -5.97
C ARG A 164 8.22 4.10 -4.49
N TYR A 165 7.90 5.08 -3.66
CA TYR A 165 7.77 4.91 -2.22
C TYR A 165 6.33 4.60 -1.84
N PHE A 166 6.14 3.57 -1.04
CA PHE A 166 4.83 3.22 -0.53
C PHE A 166 4.78 3.56 0.95
N SER A 167 3.93 4.52 1.29
CA SER A 167 3.85 5.07 2.64
C SER A 167 3.47 3.97 3.63
N ILE A 168 4.30 3.83 4.67
CA ILE A 168 4.20 2.75 5.65
C ILE A 168 2.96 2.93 6.53
N ILE A 169 2.70 4.17 6.97
CA ILE A 169 1.61 4.47 7.92
C ILE A 169 0.23 4.00 7.41
N PRO A 170 -0.22 4.37 6.19
CA PRO A 170 -1.52 3.90 5.68
C PRO A 170 -1.62 2.38 5.55
N ARG A 171 -0.49 1.70 5.28
CA ARG A 171 -0.44 0.25 5.19
C ARG A 171 -0.63 -0.40 6.55
N LEU A 172 0.08 0.08 7.57
CA LEU A 172 -0.08 -0.42 8.94
C LEU A 172 -1.49 -0.18 9.46
N GLN A 173 -2.06 1.01 9.22
CA GLN A 173 -3.46 1.30 9.56
C GLN A 173 -4.42 0.28 8.93
N ARG A 174 -4.23 -0.07 7.66
CA ARG A 174 -5.09 -1.07 7.01
C ARG A 174 -4.94 -2.46 7.63
N LEU A 175 -3.73 -2.89 7.96
CA LEU A 175 -3.50 -4.19 8.60
C LEU A 175 -4.26 -4.29 9.94
N TYR A 176 -4.32 -3.19 10.70
CA TYR A 176 -5.08 -3.11 11.96
C TYR A 176 -6.60 -2.92 11.81
N LYS A 177 -7.10 -2.60 10.61
CA LYS A 177 -8.56 -2.53 10.36
C LYS A 177 -9.19 -3.91 10.07
N SER A 178 -8.38 -4.90 9.70
CA SER A 178 -8.85 -6.27 9.48
C SER A 178 -8.80 -7.06 10.78
N SER A 179 -9.94 -7.58 11.25
CA SER A 179 -10.01 -8.38 12.49
C SER A 179 -9.15 -9.64 12.42
N HIS A 180 -9.06 -10.26 11.24
CA HIS A 180 -8.20 -11.41 10.99
C HIS A 180 -6.72 -11.02 11.04
N THR A 181 -6.33 -10.00 10.28
CA THR A 181 -4.92 -9.57 10.18
C THR A 181 -4.41 -8.97 11.49
N THR A 182 -5.29 -8.31 12.25
CA THR A 182 -4.94 -7.73 13.55
C THR A 182 -4.45 -8.80 14.54
N LYS A 183 -5.05 -10.00 14.53
CA LYS A 183 -4.61 -11.12 15.38
C LYS A 183 -3.17 -11.51 15.08
N GLU A 184 -2.80 -11.55 13.80
CA GLU A 184 -1.43 -11.81 13.36
C GLU A 184 -0.47 -10.67 13.75
N MET A 185 -0.90 -9.42 13.60
CA MET A 185 -0.09 -8.25 13.94
C MET A 185 0.32 -8.21 15.42
N ILE A 186 -0.59 -8.62 16.32
CA ILE A 186 -0.35 -8.67 17.78
C ILE A 186 0.13 -10.04 18.27
N TRP A 187 0.33 -11.01 17.38
CA TRP A 187 0.70 -12.38 17.75
C TRP A 187 1.99 -12.42 18.57
N HIS A 188 2.91 -11.49 18.33
CA HIS A 188 4.14 -11.37 19.11
C HIS A 188 3.92 -11.15 20.61
N ALA A 189 2.74 -10.67 21.03
CA ALA A 189 2.38 -10.47 22.43
C ALA A 189 1.41 -11.53 22.96
N THR A 190 0.52 -12.06 22.11
CA THR A 190 -0.54 -13.02 22.51
C THR A 190 -0.16 -14.48 22.24
N GLY A 191 0.80 -14.71 21.35
CA GLY A 191 1.30 -16.01 20.94
C GLY A 191 1.99 -16.74 22.09
N LYS A 192 1.83 -18.06 22.12
CA LYS A 192 2.51 -18.93 23.09
C LYS A 192 3.60 -19.70 22.37
N CYS A 193 4.82 -19.67 22.93
CA CYS A 193 5.89 -20.58 22.52
C CYS A 193 5.48 -22.01 22.91
N MET A 194 5.39 -22.90 21.92
CA MET A 194 4.96 -24.29 22.14
C MET A 194 6.13 -25.23 22.43
N GLU A 195 7.34 -24.92 21.95
CA GLU A 195 8.53 -25.73 22.17
C GLU A 195 9.68 -24.89 22.76
N PRO A 196 9.94 -24.99 24.07
CA PRO A 196 11.03 -24.25 24.69
C PRO A 196 12.38 -24.68 24.10
N GLY A 197 13.22 -23.69 23.77
CA GLY A 197 14.56 -23.91 23.23
C GLY A 197 14.66 -23.93 21.70
N LYS A 198 13.54 -23.85 20.97
CA LYS A 198 13.54 -23.63 19.51
C LYS A 198 12.97 -22.27 19.16
N MET A 199 13.51 -21.66 18.11
CA MET A 199 12.97 -20.42 17.55
C MET A 199 11.77 -20.78 16.67
N GLN A 200 10.56 -20.39 17.07
CA GLN A 200 9.32 -20.66 16.33
C GLN A 200 8.80 -19.41 15.62
N HIS A 201 9.16 -18.23 16.13
CA HIS A 201 8.75 -16.96 15.58
C HIS A 201 9.86 -15.90 15.76
N PRO A 202 9.94 -14.85 14.91
CA PRO A 202 10.92 -13.79 15.06
C PRO A 202 11.01 -13.15 16.46
N VAL A 203 9.93 -13.18 17.24
CA VAL A 203 9.87 -12.73 18.64
C VAL A 203 10.81 -13.49 19.57
N ASP A 204 11.09 -14.77 19.28
CA ASP A 204 12.00 -15.59 20.07
C ASP A 204 13.47 -15.19 19.85
N GLY A 205 13.74 -14.46 18.77
CA GLY A 205 15.05 -14.01 18.33
C GLY A 205 15.71 -13.01 19.28
N ARG A 206 17.04 -13.07 19.37
CA ARG A 206 17.83 -12.15 20.22
C ARG A 206 17.61 -10.68 19.86
N ALA A 207 17.48 -10.37 18.57
CA ALA A 207 17.26 -9.00 18.12
C ALA A 207 15.94 -8.41 18.69
N TRP A 208 14.88 -9.21 18.72
CA TRP A 208 13.59 -8.78 19.27
C TRP A 208 13.69 -8.54 20.77
N LYS A 209 14.24 -9.50 21.53
CA LYS A 209 14.45 -9.39 22.98
C LYS A 209 15.30 -8.17 23.37
N ASN A 210 16.32 -7.87 22.56
CA ASN A 210 17.16 -6.69 22.76
C ASN A 210 16.36 -5.39 22.60
N ILE A 211 15.47 -5.31 21.61
CA ILE A 211 14.58 -4.14 21.42
C ILE A 211 13.64 -4.01 22.61
N ASP A 212 13.02 -5.10 23.05
CA ASP A 212 12.06 -5.07 24.16
C ASP A 212 12.72 -4.67 25.49
N THR A 213 13.96 -5.11 25.71
CA THR A 213 14.76 -4.73 26.88
C THR A 213 15.15 -3.25 26.82
N LYS A 214 15.51 -2.74 25.63
CA LYS A 214 15.94 -1.35 25.45
C LYS A 214 14.78 -0.35 25.50
N TYR A 215 13.59 -0.77 25.07
CA TYR A 215 12.39 0.07 24.96
C TYR A 215 11.19 -0.61 25.63
N PRO A 216 11.17 -0.74 26.96
CA PRO A 216 10.14 -1.48 27.67
C PRO A 216 8.74 -0.88 27.50
N ASP A 217 8.62 0.45 27.47
CA ASP A 217 7.32 1.10 27.25
C ASP A 217 6.78 0.88 25.84
N PHE A 218 7.66 0.76 24.84
CA PHE A 218 7.28 0.37 23.49
C PHE A 218 6.82 -1.09 23.45
N ALA A 219 7.50 -1.98 24.18
CA ALA A 219 7.17 -3.40 24.22
C ALA A 219 5.84 -3.69 24.94
N LYS A 220 5.44 -2.86 25.91
CA LYS A 220 4.19 -3.01 26.66
C LYS A 220 2.94 -2.83 25.79
N GLU A 221 3.01 -2.06 24.72
CA GLU A 221 1.88 -1.82 23.82
C GLU A 221 1.89 -2.84 22.66
N PRO A 222 0.98 -3.83 22.62
CA PRO A 222 0.99 -4.90 21.61
C PRO A 222 0.74 -4.41 20.18
N ARG A 223 0.19 -3.20 20.00
CA ARG A 223 -0.03 -2.62 18.67
C ARG A 223 1.23 -2.00 18.06
N ASN A 224 2.32 -1.93 18.82
CA ASN A 224 3.58 -1.38 18.34
C ASN A 224 4.27 -2.35 17.37
N VAL A 225 4.51 -1.87 16.15
CA VAL A 225 5.09 -2.67 15.06
C VAL A 225 6.59 -2.51 15.02
N ARG A 226 7.32 -3.64 14.96
CA ARG A 226 8.78 -3.67 14.76
C ARG A 226 9.05 -4.00 13.29
N LEU A 227 9.74 -3.11 12.58
CA LEU A 227 10.11 -3.30 11.19
C LEU A 227 11.59 -3.70 11.10
N GLY A 228 11.85 -4.89 10.55
CA GLY A 228 13.20 -5.36 10.25
C GLY A 228 13.59 -5.03 8.81
N LEU A 229 14.81 -4.55 8.61
CA LEU A 229 15.41 -4.43 7.28
C LEU A 229 16.15 -5.74 6.96
N ALA A 230 15.72 -6.42 5.91
CA ALA A 230 16.44 -7.57 5.34
C ALA A 230 17.07 -7.14 4.01
N ALA A 231 18.38 -7.33 3.87
CA ALA A 231 19.13 -6.97 2.67
C ALA A 231 19.28 -8.13 1.67
N ASP A 232 18.80 -9.33 2.01
CA ASP A 232 19.11 -10.60 1.33
C ASP A 232 18.03 -11.10 0.36
N GLY A 233 16.99 -10.34 0.05
CA GLY A 233 15.84 -10.90 -0.69
C GLY A 233 15.01 -9.98 -1.59
N PHE A 234 15.38 -8.72 -1.84
CA PHE A 234 14.71 -7.97 -2.90
C PHE A 234 15.34 -8.33 -4.24
N ASN A 235 14.63 -9.15 -5.03
CA ASN A 235 14.90 -9.33 -6.46
C ASN A 235 13.96 -8.41 -7.27
N PRO A 236 14.29 -7.13 -7.47
CA PRO A 236 13.45 -6.19 -8.21
C PRO A 236 13.40 -6.46 -9.72
N PHE A 237 14.20 -7.41 -10.24
CA PHE A 237 14.35 -7.65 -11.69
C PHE A 237 14.14 -9.12 -12.13
N GLY A 238 13.68 -10.01 -11.25
CA GLY A 238 13.53 -11.43 -11.57
C GLY A 238 12.20 -11.79 -12.20
N ASN A 239 12.25 -12.39 -13.39
CA ASN A 239 11.16 -13.17 -13.96
C ASN A 239 10.52 -14.10 -12.92
N LEU A 240 9.18 -14.20 -12.95
CA LEU A 240 8.32 -15.07 -12.11
C LEU A 240 8.51 -16.57 -12.40
N SER A 241 9.74 -17.05 -12.57
CA SER A 241 10.05 -18.46 -12.79
C SER A 241 11.31 -18.84 -12.04
N GLN A 242 11.21 -18.88 -10.72
CA GLN A 242 11.76 -19.94 -9.88
C GLN A 242 11.38 -19.65 -8.42
N ALA A 243 10.60 -20.55 -7.84
CA ALA A 243 10.36 -20.60 -6.41
C ALA A 243 11.72 -20.77 -5.70
N SER A 244 12.24 -19.69 -5.12
CA SER A 244 13.26 -19.81 -4.08
C SER A 244 12.51 -20.16 -2.81
N ALA A 245 12.48 -21.46 -2.52
CA ALA A 245 12.03 -21.98 -1.24
C ALA A 245 12.87 -21.32 -0.13
N CYS A 246 12.20 -20.62 0.78
CA CYS A 246 12.77 -20.32 2.07
C CYS A 246 12.82 -21.65 2.85
N GLY A 247 14.03 -22.10 3.21
CA GLY A 247 14.19 -23.30 4.01
C GLY A 247 15.65 -23.73 4.17
N ARG A 248 16.32 -23.21 5.19
CA ARG A 248 16.69 -23.93 6.43
C ARG A 248 17.49 -23.01 7.35
#